data_AF-A0A377YVD1-F1
#
_entry.id   AF-A0A377YVD1-F1
#
_cell.length_a   1.000
_cell.length_b   1.000
_cell.length_c   1.000
_cell.angle_alpha   90.00
_cell.angle_beta   90.00
_cell.angle_gamma   90.00
#
_symmetry.space_group_name_H-M   'P 1'
#
loop_
_entity.id
_entity.type
_entity.pdbx_description
1 polymer ?
#
loop_
_entity_poly.entity_id
_entity_poly.type
_entity_poly.pdbx_seq_one_letter_code
_entity_poly.pdbx_strand_id
1 'polypeptide(L)'
;MSTPDAQDKKVPQFSSFTMRPATAPAESCCTDHACATESAPAAEALSDARYSWQVDGMDCAACARKVETAVRQVPGVSQVQVLFATEKLLVNAEGDVRAQVENAVRQAGYTLRDADAPAAEQTRGSLLRDNLPLLTLVIMMALSWGLEQANHPAGQLAFIATTLVGLWPVARQALRLIKSGSWFAIETLMSVAAIGALFIGATAEAAMVLLLFLIGERLEGWAASRARQGVSALMALKPDTAIRLRNGVRETVAQRDLRPGDVIEVAAGGRLPADGQLLSPFASFDESALTGESVPVERQAGERVAAGATSVDRLVQLTVISEPGDSAIDRILKLIEEAEERRAPIERFIDRFSRIYTPAIMVVALLVAIVPPLFFASAWLPWIYKGLTLLLIGCPCALVISTPAAITSGLAVAARRGALIKGGAALEQLGQVRQVAFDKTGTLTVGQPQVTSVIATAEVDDNAAAGAGSGGGARLQPPAGAGYRP
;
A
#
# COMPACT_ATOMS: atom_id res chain seq x y z
N MET A 1 11.74 -2.86 41.36
CA MET A 1 12.08 -1.79 40.38
C MET A 1 10.91 -0.82 40.36
N SER A 2 11.14 0.36 40.90
CA SER A 2 10.14 1.41 41.10
C SER A 2 9.63 1.93 39.76
N THR A 3 8.31 2.02 39.60
CA THR A 3 7.67 2.73 38.50
C THR A 3 8.06 4.20 38.55
N PRO A 4 8.50 4.83 37.44
CA PRO A 4 8.77 6.26 37.44
C PRO A 4 7.47 7.03 37.61
N ASP A 5 7.47 8.00 38.54
CA ASP A 5 6.39 8.98 38.69
C ASP A 5 6.07 9.62 37.34
N ALA A 6 4.80 9.50 36.94
CA ALA A 6 4.26 10.13 35.76
C ALA A 6 4.23 11.66 35.98
N GLN A 7 5.29 12.33 35.56
CA GLN A 7 5.28 13.79 35.39
C GLN A 7 4.09 14.18 34.52
N ASP A 8 3.30 15.14 35.02
CA ASP A 8 2.20 15.85 34.37
C ASP A 8 2.56 16.31 32.94
N LYS A 9 2.47 15.41 31.97
CA LYS A 9 2.42 15.79 30.56
C LYS A 9 1.02 16.33 30.32
N LYS A 10 0.90 17.65 30.22
CA LYS A 10 -0.28 18.35 29.70
C LYS A 10 -0.80 17.59 28.48
N VAL A 11 -1.90 16.88 28.66
CA VAL A 11 -2.63 16.23 27.58
C VAL A 11 -2.99 17.35 26.59
N PRO A 12 -2.61 17.25 25.31
CA PRO A 12 -2.99 18.27 24.34
C PRO A 12 -4.52 18.39 24.34
N GLN A 13 -5.04 19.60 24.53
CA GLN A 13 -6.47 19.87 24.43
C GLN A 13 -6.90 19.62 22.98
N PHE A 14 -7.45 18.45 22.72
CA PHE A 14 -8.14 18.17 21.47
C PHE A 14 -9.46 18.94 21.48
N SER A 15 -9.81 19.60 20.38
CA SER A 15 -11.17 20.08 20.17
C SER A 15 -12.13 18.92 20.41
N SER A 16 -13.06 19.06 21.37
CA SER A 16 -14.03 18.01 21.68
C SER A 16 -14.90 17.79 20.45
N PHE A 17 -14.64 16.71 19.71
CA PHE A 17 -15.51 16.27 18.64
C PHE A 17 -16.61 15.41 19.28
N THR A 18 -17.82 15.94 19.37
CA THR A 18 -18.98 15.15 19.81
C THR A 18 -19.42 14.28 18.64
N MET A 19 -18.93 13.04 18.59
CA MET A 19 -19.44 12.05 17.65
C MET A 19 -20.90 11.76 18.02
N ARG A 20 -21.82 12.10 17.11
CA ARG A 20 -23.23 11.71 17.25
C ARG A 20 -23.39 10.33 16.61
N PRO A 21 -24.11 9.38 17.24
CA PRO A 21 -24.49 8.14 16.60
C PRO A 21 -25.19 8.48 15.28
N ALA A 22 -24.79 7.80 14.19
CA ALA A 22 -25.57 7.89 12.97
C ALA A 22 -26.99 7.38 13.28
N THR A 23 -28.01 8.15 12.92
CA THR A 23 -29.40 7.66 12.95
C THR A 23 -29.47 6.42 12.08
N ALA A 24 -29.72 5.26 12.68
CA ALA A 24 -30.00 4.05 11.94
C ALA A 24 -31.20 4.35 11.01
N PRO A 25 -31.09 4.17 9.68
CA PRO A 25 -32.27 4.17 8.86
C PRO A 25 -33.21 3.08 9.41
N ALA A 26 -34.48 3.45 9.62
CA ALA A 26 -35.51 2.53 10.05
C ALA A 26 -35.91 1.61 8.89
N GLU A 27 -34.98 0.78 8.43
CA GLU A 27 -35.30 -0.39 7.63
C GLU A 27 -34.96 -1.61 8.47
N SER A 28 -36.00 -2.38 8.76
CA SER A 28 -35.91 -3.69 9.39
C SER A 28 -34.81 -4.49 8.70
N CYS A 29 -33.82 -4.94 9.46
CA CYS A 29 -32.96 -6.04 9.02
C CYS A 29 -33.87 -7.18 8.55
N CYS A 30 -33.77 -7.51 7.26
CA CYS A 30 -34.62 -8.46 6.57
C CYS A 30 -34.65 -9.83 7.28
N THR A 31 -35.73 -10.13 7.98
CA THR A 31 -36.27 -11.47 8.06
C THR A 31 -37.19 -11.64 6.86
N ASP A 32 -36.64 -12.19 5.76
CA ASP A 32 -37.32 -13.10 4.81
C ASP A 32 -36.53 -13.18 3.49
N HIS A 33 -36.46 -14.41 2.97
CA HIS A 33 -35.73 -14.82 1.79
C HIS A 33 -36.12 -14.01 0.53
N ALA A 34 -35.35 -12.98 0.17
CA ALA A 34 -35.03 -12.57 -1.22
C ALA A 34 -34.31 -11.21 -1.26
N CYS A 35 -33.02 -11.16 -0.88
CA CYS A 35 -32.16 -10.08 -1.36
C CYS A 35 -31.67 -10.43 -2.77
N ALA A 36 -32.47 -10.11 -3.78
CA ALA A 36 -31.97 -10.04 -5.15
C ALA A 36 -31.22 -8.71 -5.29
N THR A 37 -29.89 -8.74 -5.12
CA THR A 37 -29.03 -7.66 -5.57
C THR A 37 -29.11 -7.60 -7.08
N GLU A 38 -29.63 -6.50 -7.63
CA GLU A 38 -29.36 -6.11 -9.02
C GLU A 38 -27.85 -5.88 -9.14
N SER A 39 -27.15 -6.93 -9.53
CA SER A 39 -25.75 -6.89 -9.93
C SER A 39 -25.65 -6.15 -11.26
N ALA A 40 -25.27 -4.87 -11.20
CA ALA A 40 -24.50 -4.27 -12.28
C ALA A 40 -23.32 -5.20 -12.60
N PRO A 41 -22.97 -5.42 -13.88
CA PRO A 41 -22.04 -6.49 -14.26
C PRO A 41 -20.73 -6.33 -13.50
N ALA A 42 -20.41 -7.34 -12.69
CA ALA A 42 -19.15 -7.46 -12.00
C ALA A 42 -18.02 -7.33 -13.02
N ALA A 43 -17.10 -6.39 -12.79
CA ALA A 43 -15.75 -6.63 -13.25
C ALA A 43 -15.25 -7.81 -12.41
N GLU A 44 -15.28 -9.02 -12.99
CA GLU A 44 -14.76 -10.23 -12.36
C GLU A 44 -13.36 -9.94 -11.86
N ALA A 45 -13.19 -9.93 -10.53
CA ALA A 45 -11.88 -9.98 -9.91
C ALA A 45 -11.18 -11.23 -10.42
N LEU A 46 -9.89 -11.11 -10.70
CA LEU A 46 -9.04 -12.16 -11.27
C LEU A 46 -8.77 -13.27 -10.24
N SER A 47 -9.81 -13.99 -9.81
CA SER A 47 -9.70 -15.07 -8.83
C SER A 47 -8.94 -16.29 -9.34
N ASP A 48 -8.63 -16.32 -10.65
CA ASP A 48 -7.96 -17.42 -11.36
C ASP A 48 -6.90 -16.89 -12.33
N ALA A 49 -6.10 -15.90 -11.88
CA ALA A 49 -5.00 -15.37 -12.68
C ALA A 49 -3.96 -16.47 -12.97
N ARG A 50 -3.78 -16.82 -14.25
CA ARG A 50 -2.83 -17.85 -14.70
C ARG A 50 -1.36 -17.53 -14.36
N TYR A 51 -1.03 -16.25 -14.18
CA TYR A 51 0.33 -15.83 -13.89
C TYR A 51 0.37 -14.75 -12.80
N SER A 52 1.31 -14.91 -11.86
CA SER A 52 1.55 -13.99 -10.75
C SER A 52 3.05 -13.74 -10.61
N TRP A 53 3.43 -12.47 -10.55
CA TRP A 53 4.81 -12.02 -10.35
C TRP A 53 4.90 -11.00 -9.23
N GLN A 54 6.06 -10.90 -8.59
CA GLN A 54 6.43 -9.75 -7.77
C GLN A 54 7.17 -8.72 -8.62
N VAL A 55 6.81 -7.45 -8.51
CA VAL A 55 7.36 -6.34 -9.29
C VAL A 55 8.29 -5.50 -8.41
N ASP A 56 9.59 -5.62 -8.65
CA ASP A 56 10.59 -4.83 -7.94
C ASP A 56 10.61 -3.36 -8.42
N GLY A 57 10.85 -2.45 -7.47
CA GLY A 57 11.08 -1.02 -7.73
C GLY A 57 9.80 -0.19 -7.88
N MET A 58 8.65 -0.75 -7.47
CA MET A 58 7.36 -0.07 -7.58
C MET A 58 7.08 0.81 -6.36
N ASP A 59 7.38 2.11 -6.46
CA ASP A 59 7.35 3.01 -5.30
C ASP A 59 6.09 3.87 -5.14
N CYS A 60 5.16 3.77 -6.09
CA CYS A 60 4.03 4.68 -6.17
C CYS A 60 2.81 4.06 -6.87
N ALA A 61 1.59 4.52 -6.56
CA ALA A 61 0.38 4.08 -7.27
C ALA A 61 0.42 4.43 -8.79
N ALA A 62 1.15 5.48 -9.18
CA ALA A 62 1.40 5.80 -10.58
C ALA A 62 2.33 4.78 -11.26
N CYS A 63 3.22 4.14 -10.49
CA CYS A 63 4.13 3.09 -10.92
C CYS A 63 3.32 1.82 -11.24
N ALA A 64 2.36 1.48 -10.38
CA ALA A 64 1.40 0.40 -10.61
C ALA A 64 0.61 0.60 -11.90
N ARG A 65 -0.01 1.78 -12.11
CA ARG A 65 -0.73 2.08 -13.35
C ARG A 65 0.13 2.01 -14.61
N LYS A 66 1.40 2.44 -14.53
CA LYS A 66 2.35 2.34 -15.66
C LYS A 66 2.58 0.89 -16.04
N VAL A 67 2.80 0.02 -15.05
CA VAL A 67 2.95 -1.42 -15.26
C VAL A 67 1.66 -2.02 -15.81
N GLU A 68 0.50 -1.71 -15.23
CA GLU A 68 -0.80 -2.20 -15.72
C GLU A 68 -1.04 -1.82 -17.18
N THR A 69 -0.81 -0.55 -17.52
CA THR A 69 -1.05 -0.05 -18.87
C THR A 69 -0.09 -0.69 -19.87
N ALA A 70 1.17 -0.89 -19.51
CA ALA A 70 2.15 -1.56 -20.37
C ALA A 70 1.79 -3.03 -20.62
N VAL A 71 1.37 -3.76 -19.57
CA VAL A 71 1.05 -5.18 -19.71
C VAL A 71 -0.30 -5.39 -20.40
N ARG A 72 -1.28 -4.50 -20.23
CA ARG A 72 -2.55 -4.51 -21.00
C ARG A 72 -2.35 -4.39 -22.51
N GLN A 73 -1.25 -3.80 -22.95
CA GLN A 73 -0.94 -3.67 -24.38
C GLN A 73 -0.27 -4.92 -24.98
N VAL A 74 0.03 -5.94 -24.16
CA VAL A 74 0.63 -7.20 -24.64
C VAL A 74 -0.44 -8.06 -25.32
N PRO A 75 -0.21 -8.53 -26.56
CA PRO A 75 -1.15 -9.41 -27.25
C PRO A 75 -1.40 -10.71 -26.46
N GLY A 76 -2.66 -11.11 -26.35
CA GLY A 76 -3.05 -12.33 -25.61
C GLY A 76 -3.32 -12.12 -24.12
N VAL A 77 -3.03 -10.94 -23.57
CA VAL A 77 -3.44 -10.55 -22.22
C VAL A 77 -4.91 -10.13 -22.23
N SER A 78 -5.75 -10.83 -21.46
CA SER A 78 -7.16 -10.51 -21.32
C SER A 78 -7.41 -9.52 -20.18
N GLN A 79 -6.72 -9.70 -19.05
CA GLN A 79 -6.84 -8.84 -17.88
C GLN A 79 -5.51 -8.73 -17.15
N VAL A 80 -5.27 -7.56 -16.58
CA VAL A 80 -4.05 -7.19 -15.84
C VAL A 80 -4.43 -6.34 -14.65
N GLN A 81 -3.78 -6.65 -13.53
CA GLN A 81 -3.98 -5.98 -12.27
C GLN A 81 -2.68 -5.94 -11.47
N VAL A 82 -2.39 -4.81 -10.84
CA VAL A 82 -1.24 -4.65 -9.98
C VAL A 82 -1.71 -4.34 -8.56
N LEU A 83 -1.44 -5.28 -7.65
CA LEU A 83 -1.65 -5.11 -6.22
C LEU A 83 -0.48 -4.30 -5.65
N PHE A 84 -0.66 -2.98 -5.61
CA PHE A 84 0.39 -2.04 -5.18
C PHE A 84 0.91 -2.31 -3.75
N ALA A 85 0.04 -2.75 -2.84
CA ALA A 85 0.43 -2.98 -1.44
C ALA A 85 1.37 -4.19 -1.27
N THR A 86 1.24 -5.20 -2.12
CA THR A 86 2.02 -6.46 -2.08
C THR A 86 3.07 -6.55 -3.19
N GLU A 87 3.19 -5.50 -4.02
CA GLU A 87 4.04 -5.46 -5.21
C GLU A 87 3.75 -6.63 -6.17
N LYS A 88 2.52 -7.18 -6.19
CA LYS A 88 2.17 -8.29 -7.07
C LYS A 88 1.52 -7.82 -8.37
N LEU A 89 1.95 -8.39 -9.49
CA LEU A 89 1.32 -8.28 -10.80
C LEU A 89 0.56 -9.57 -11.08
N LEU A 90 -0.75 -9.46 -11.25
CA LEU A 90 -1.65 -10.53 -11.65
C LEU A 90 -2.01 -10.36 -13.13
N VAL A 91 -1.83 -11.41 -13.92
CA VAL A 91 -2.10 -11.40 -15.35
C VAL A 91 -2.91 -12.64 -15.72
N ASN A 92 -4.00 -12.43 -16.44
CA ASN A 92 -4.69 -13.49 -17.14
C ASN A 92 -4.50 -13.30 -18.65
N ALA A 93 -4.15 -14.38 -19.31
CA ALA A 93 -3.80 -14.39 -20.71
C ALA A 93 -4.12 -15.73 -21.35
N GLU A 94 -4.57 -15.70 -22.60
CA GLU A 94 -4.82 -16.87 -23.41
C GLU A 94 -3.50 -17.37 -24.03
N GLY A 95 -2.74 -18.16 -23.27
CA GLY A 95 -1.46 -18.76 -23.70
C GLY A 95 -0.26 -18.30 -22.88
N ASP A 96 0.94 -18.78 -23.26
CA ASP A 96 2.19 -18.42 -22.58
C ASP A 96 2.67 -17.03 -23.01
N VAL A 97 2.36 -16.03 -22.19
CA VAL A 97 2.77 -14.63 -22.39
C VAL A 97 3.93 -14.22 -21.48
N ARG A 98 4.53 -15.13 -20.71
CA ARG A 98 5.50 -14.77 -19.64
C ARG A 98 6.63 -13.86 -20.13
N ALA A 99 7.27 -14.25 -21.23
CA ALA A 99 8.37 -13.48 -21.81
C ALA A 99 7.93 -12.10 -22.35
N GLN A 100 6.72 -12.01 -22.88
CA GLN A 100 6.18 -10.77 -23.46
C GLN A 100 5.79 -9.79 -22.35
N VAL A 101 5.18 -10.30 -21.27
CA VAL A 101 4.88 -9.56 -20.05
C VAL A 101 6.16 -9.08 -19.38
N GLU A 102 7.16 -9.94 -19.18
CA GLU A 102 8.44 -9.53 -18.58
C GLU A 102 9.11 -8.42 -19.40
N ASN A 103 9.08 -8.53 -20.72
CA ASN A 103 9.66 -7.53 -21.60
C ASN A 103 8.88 -6.20 -21.55
N ALA A 104 7.54 -6.24 -21.50
CA ALA A 104 6.70 -5.05 -21.34
C ALA A 104 6.97 -4.34 -19.99
N VAL A 105 7.11 -5.11 -18.91
CA VAL A 105 7.44 -4.57 -17.58
C VAL A 105 8.85 -3.99 -17.53
N ARG A 106 9.84 -4.65 -18.15
CA ARG A 106 11.21 -4.10 -18.32
C ARG A 106 11.21 -2.81 -19.12
N GLN A 107 10.40 -2.71 -20.17
CA GLN A 107 10.25 -1.48 -20.95
C GLN A 107 9.57 -0.36 -20.16
N ALA A 108 8.62 -0.71 -19.28
CA ALA A 108 8.04 0.20 -18.30
C ALA A 108 9.08 0.63 -17.23
N GLY A 109 10.17 -0.13 -17.06
CA GLY A 109 11.32 0.20 -16.20
C GLY A 109 11.36 -0.55 -14.88
N TYR A 110 10.64 -1.66 -14.78
CA TYR A 110 10.56 -2.49 -13.58
C TYR A 110 11.06 -3.91 -13.87
N THR A 111 11.35 -4.68 -12.83
CA THR A 111 11.79 -6.08 -12.96
C THR A 111 10.79 -7.01 -12.28
N LEU A 112 10.47 -8.12 -12.94
CA LEU A 112 9.61 -9.16 -12.38
C LEU A 112 10.45 -10.24 -11.70
N ARG A 113 9.97 -10.74 -10.57
CA ARG A 113 10.39 -12.01 -9.94
C ARG A 113 9.19 -12.93 -9.86
N ASP A 114 9.43 -14.24 -9.86
CA ASP A 114 8.36 -15.19 -9.56
C ASP A 114 7.89 -14.98 -8.11
N ALA A 115 6.57 -14.91 -7.93
CA ALA A 115 5.94 -14.67 -6.63
C ALA A 115 6.22 -15.78 -5.60
N ASP A 116 6.68 -16.96 -6.06
CA ASP A 116 6.97 -18.15 -5.24
C ASP A 116 8.44 -18.31 -4.83
N ALA A 117 9.34 -17.43 -5.30
CA ALA A 117 10.75 -17.47 -4.93
C ALA A 117 10.93 -16.98 -3.46
N PRO A 118 11.76 -17.65 -2.65
CA PRO A 118 11.98 -17.24 -1.25
C PRO A 118 12.43 -15.78 -1.20
N ALA A 119 11.83 -15.01 -0.29
CA ALA A 119 12.08 -13.59 -0.12
C ALA A 119 13.56 -13.34 0.17
N ALA A 120 14.32 -13.00 -0.86
CA ALA A 120 15.70 -12.57 -0.71
C ALA A 120 15.70 -11.26 0.10
N GLU A 121 16.47 -11.22 1.19
CA GLU A 121 16.69 -10.03 2.00
C GLU A 121 16.90 -8.80 1.10
N GLN A 122 15.92 -7.90 1.12
CA GLN A 122 15.98 -6.64 0.40
C GLN A 122 17.20 -5.87 0.90
N THR A 123 18.26 -5.86 0.09
CA THR A 123 19.45 -5.08 0.37
C THR A 123 19.02 -3.62 0.34
N ARG A 124 18.88 -3.00 1.51
CA ARG A 124 18.55 -1.57 1.64
C ARG A 124 19.52 -0.80 0.76
N GLY A 125 19.03 -0.27 -0.37
CA GLY A 125 19.80 0.64 -1.22
C GLY A 125 20.40 1.73 -0.34
N SER A 126 21.68 2.04 -0.52
CA SER A 126 22.28 3.13 0.26
C SER A 126 21.58 4.43 -0.12
N LEU A 127 21.14 5.20 0.88
CA LEU A 127 20.44 6.48 0.69
C LEU A 127 21.19 7.46 -0.24
N LEU A 128 22.51 7.29 -0.39
CA LEU A 128 23.35 8.04 -1.32
C LEU A 128 23.10 7.67 -2.78
N ARG A 129 22.85 6.38 -3.07
CA ARG A 129 22.63 5.90 -4.45
C ARG A 129 21.28 6.36 -4.99
N ASP A 130 20.27 6.39 -4.12
CA ASP A 130 18.93 6.84 -4.48
C ASP A 130 18.89 8.35 -4.74
N ASN A 131 19.62 9.13 -3.95
CA ASN A 131 19.66 10.60 -4.10
C ASN A 131 20.72 11.10 -5.10
N LEU A 132 21.48 10.18 -5.73
CA LEU A 132 22.58 10.51 -6.61
C LEU A 132 22.18 11.45 -7.76
N PRO A 133 21.06 11.24 -8.50
CA PRO A 133 20.70 12.12 -9.62
C PRO A 133 20.42 13.57 -9.20
N LEU A 134 19.83 13.75 -8.03
CA LEU A 134 19.54 15.06 -7.47
C LEU A 134 20.84 15.76 -7.05
N LEU A 135 21.71 15.05 -6.32
CA LEU A 135 23.01 15.57 -5.89
C LEU A 135 23.89 15.95 -7.09
N THR A 136 23.94 15.11 -8.12
CA THR A 136 24.70 15.40 -9.34
C THR A 136 24.19 16.65 -10.04
N LEU A 137 22.86 16.83 -10.12
CA LEU A 137 22.28 18.00 -10.77
C LEU A 137 22.58 19.29 -10.00
N VAL A 138 22.48 19.27 -8.66
CA VAL A 138 22.83 20.41 -7.79
C VAL A 138 24.31 20.79 -7.96
N ILE A 139 25.21 19.80 -7.94
CA ILE A 139 26.65 20.02 -8.10
C ILE A 139 26.96 20.59 -9.49
N MET A 140 26.39 20.00 -10.55
CA MET A 140 26.59 20.49 -11.92
C MET A 140 26.06 21.91 -12.11
N MET A 141 24.93 22.26 -11.48
CA MET A 141 24.36 23.61 -11.54
C MET A 141 25.26 24.63 -10.82
N ALA A 142 25.79 24.28 -9.64
CA ALA A 142 26.74 25.14 -8.92
C ALA A 142 28.06 25.34 -9.67
N LEU A 143 28.58 24.28 -10.30
CA LEU A 143 29.76 24.35 -11.15
C LEU A 143 29.52 25.19 -12.41
N SER A 144 28.35 25.05 -13.04
CA SER A 144 27.98 25.85 -14.22
C SER A 144 27.90 27.34 -13.89
N TRP A 145 27.31 27.69 -12.75
CA TRP A 145 27.29 29.06 -12.25
C TRP A 145 28.71 29.58 -11.96
N GLY A 146 29.56 28.79 -11.30
CA GLY A 146 30.96 29.17 -11.06
C GLY A 146 31.76 29.39 -12.35
N LEU A 147 31.54 28.56 -13.37
CA LEU A 147 32.15 28.70 -14.69
C LEU A 147 31.64 29.93 -15.44
N GLU A 148 30.36 30.27 -15.30
CA GLU A 148 29.77 31.46 -15.91
C GLU A 148 30.42 32.76 -15.39
N GLN A 149 30.75 32.81 -14.09
CA GLN A 149 31.46 33.94 -13.49
C GLN A 149 32.90 34.11 -14.00
N ALA A 150 33.56 33.00 -14.37
CA ALA A 150 34.95 33.03 -14.85
C ALA A 150 35.05 33.18 -16.37
N ASN A 151 34.19 32.49 -17.13
CA ASN A 151 34.19 32.49 -18.59
C ASN A 151 32.78 32.21 -19.12
N HIS A 152 32.08 33.27 -19.50
CA HIS A 152 30.67 33.22 -19.94
C HIS A 152 30.35 32.14 -21.00
N PRO A 153 31.07 31.99 -22.13
CA PRO A 153 30.78 30.94 -23.11
C PRO A 153 30.98 29.51 -22.56
N ALA A 154 31.97 29.30 -21.68
CA ALA A 154 32.16 28.00 -21.04
C ALA A 154 31.05 27.70 -20.02
N GLY A 155 30.57 28.72 -19.29
CA GLY A 155 29.41 28.63 -18.42
C GLY A 155 28.12 28.23 -19.17
N GLN A 156 27.85 28.85 -20.32
CA GLN A 156 26.69 28.49 -21.16
C GLN A 156 26.73 27.03 -21.62
N LEU A 157 27.89 26.54 -22.09
CA LEU A 157 28.05 25.13 -22.46
C LEU A 157 27.85 24.19 -21.25
N ALA A 158 28.32 24.58 -20.06
CA ALA A 158 28.10 23.83 -18.84
C ALA A 158 26.61 23.79 -18.44
N PHE A 159 25.87 24.89 -18.60
CA PHE A 159 24.41 24.90 -18.37
C PHE A 159 23.64 24.06 -19.38
N ILE A 160 24.06 24.05 -20.66
CA ILE A 160 23.48 23.13 -21.66
C ILE A 160 23.68 21.68 -21.22
N ALA A 161 24.90 21.31 -20.82
CA ALA A 161 25.20 19.96 -20.34
C ALA A 161 24.37 19.59 -19.10
N THR A 162 24.28 20.50 -18.12
CA THR A 162 23.48 20.32 -16.90
C THR A 162 21.99 20.12 -17.23
N THR A 163 21.45 20.94 -18.14
CA THR A 163 20.06 20.85 -18.58
C THR A 163 19.80 19.52 -19.28
N LEU A 164 20.69 19.06 -20.16
CA LEU A 164 20.56 17.78 -20.86
C LEU A 164 20.59 16.58 -19.90
N VAL A 165 21.49 16.60 -18.90
CA VAL A 165 21.57 15.56 -17.87
C VAL A 165 20.30 15.51 -17.03
N GLY A 166 19.78 16.67 -16.59
CA GLY A 166 18.53 16.76 -15.84
C GLY A 166 17.29 16.39 -16.67
N LEU A 167 17.29 16.74 -17.95
CA LEU A 167 16.20 16.48 -18.88
C LEU A 167 16.11 14.99 -19.27
N TRP A 168 17.25 14.28 -19.36
CA TRP A 168 17.29 12.89 -19.80
C TRP A 168 16.29 11.95 -19.11
N PRO A 169 16.24 11.85 -17.77
CA PRO A 169 15.28 10.97 -17.09
C PRO A 169 13.82 11.41 -17.34
N VAL A 170 13.55 12.72 -17.33
CA VAL A 170 12.20 13.29 -17.53
C VAL A 170 11.71 13.04 -18.96
N ALA A 171 12.55 13.29 -19.96
CA ALA A 171 12.23 13.06 -21.37
C ALA A 171 12.01 11.57 -21.66
N ARG A 172 12.84 10.69 -21.10
CA ARG A 172 12.65 9.24 -21.22
C ARG A 172 11.34 8.79 -20.57
N GLN A 173 10.97 9.41 -19.45
CA GLN A 173 9.71 9.15 -18.77
C GLN A 173 8.51 9.64 -19.58
N ALA A 174 8.57 10.85 -20.13
CA ALA A 174 7.55 11.41 -21.01
C ALA A 174 7.33 10.53 -22.25
N LEU A 175 8.41 10.06 -22.89
CA LEU A 175 8.31 9.16 -24.04
C LEU A 175 7.64 7.82 -23.70
N ARG A 176 7.94 7.25 -22.53
CA ARG A 176 7.24 6.05 -22.04
C ARG A 176 5.75 6.32 -21.82
N LEU A 177 5.41 7.45 -21.21
CA LEU A 177 4.02 7.86 -20.94
C LEU A 177 3.22 8.12 -22.22
N ILE A 178 3.84 8.72 -23.22
CA ILE A 178 3.21 8.92 -24.54
C ILE A 178 2.93 7.57 -25.19
N LYS A 179 3.90 6.64 -25.16
CA LYS A 179 3.71 5.27 -25.68
C LYS A 179 2.60 4.50 -24.95
N SER A 180 2.44 4.72 -23.65
CA SER A 180 1.37 4.10 -22.86
C SER A 180 0.01 4.80 -22.97
N GLY A 181 -0.14 5.83 -23.81
CA GLY A 181 -1.43 6.50 -24.07
C GLY A 181 -1.71 7.77 -23.24
N SER A 182 -0.83 8.15 -22.31
CA SER A 182 -0.92 9.40 -21.55
C SER A 182 -0.07 10.49 -22.19
N TRP A 183 -0.59 11.09 -23.26
CA TRP A 183 0.19 12.01 -24.11
C TRP A 183 0.47 13.37 -23.42
N PHE A 184 -0.45 13.82 -22.58
CA PHE A 184 -0.41 15.16 -21.97
C PHE A 184 -0.06 15.13 -20.47
N ALA A 185 0.85 14.24 -20.09
CA ALA A 185 1.41 14.22 -18.74
C ALA A 185 2.29 15.46 -18.48
N ILE A 186 2.55 15.77 -17.21
CA ILE A 186 3.38 16.91 -16.83
C ILE A 186 4.82 16.79 -17.34
N GLU A 187 5.33 15.56 -17.42
CA GLU A 187 6.66 15.25 -17.96
C GLU A 187 6.75 15.62 -19.45
N THR A 188 5.65 15.52 -20.20
CA THR A 188 5.59 15.97 -21.60
C THR A 188 5.78 17.48 -21.67
N LEU A 189 5.01 18.24 -20.88
CA LEU A 189 5.13 19.70 -20.84
C LEU A 189 6.54 20.14 -20.47
N MET A 190 7.10 19.55 -19.40
CA MET A 190 8.44 19.85 -18.94
C MET A 190 9.51 19.53 -19.98
N SER A 191 9.37 18.40 -20.69
CA SER A 191 10.32 18.00 -21.71
C SER A 191 10.29 18.95 -22.90
N VAL A 192 9.10 19.31 -23.39
CA VAL A 192 8.93 20.25 -24.51
C VAL A 192 9.43 21.64 -24.11
N ALA A 193 9.11 22.11 -22.90
CA ALA A 193 9.55 23.41 -22.39
C ALA A 193 11.07 23.47 -22.23
N ALA A 194 11.71 22.43 -21.67
CA ALA A 194 13.15 22.37 -21.51
C ALA A 194 13.89 22.31 -22.86
N ILE A 195 13.37 21.55 -23.82
CA ILE A 195 13.92 21.52 -25.19
C ILE A 195 13.75 22.90 -25.85
N GLY A 196 12.59 23.53 -25.71
CA GLY A 196 12.34 24.89 -26.17
C GLY A 196 13.32 25.92 -25.57
N ALA A 197 13.57 25.80 -24.26
CA ALA A 197 14.50 26.64 -23.52
C ALA A 197 15.95 26.51 -24.01
N LEU A 198 16.39 25.29 -24.40
CA LEU A 198 17.70 25.07 -25.02
C LEU A 198 17.86 25.85 -26.34
N PHE A 199 16.79 25.93 -27.16
CA PHE A 199 16.84 26.67 -28.43
C PHE A 199 16.88 28.19 -28.27
N ILE A 200 16.29 28.72 -27.19
CA ILE A 200 16.26 30.17 -26.92
C ILE A 200 17.38 30.65 -25.99
N GLY A 201 18.26 29.74 -25.54
CA GLY A 201 19.36 30.05 -24.63
C GLY A 201 18.95 30.23 -23.16
N ALA A 202 17.72 29.89 -22.78
CA ALA A 202 17.20 29.97 -21.41
C ALA A 202 17.60 28.73 -20.57
N THR A 203 18.88 28.38 -20.60
CA THR A 203 19.40 27.11 -20.07
C THR A 203 19.46 27.11 -18.54
N ALA A 204 19.74 28.25 -17.92
CA ALA A 204 19.78 28.37 -16.46
C ALA A 204 18.38 28.21 -15.85
N GLU A 205 17.37 28.83 -16.46
CA GLU A 205 15.97 28.73 -16.07
C GLU A 205 15.44 27.30 -16.23
N ALA A 206 15.76 26.65 -17.34
CA ALA A 206 15.40 25.25 -17.58
C ALA A 206 16.03 24.31 -16.55
N ALA A 207 17.32 24.47 -16.25
CA ALA A 207 18.02 23.68 -15.23
C ALA A 207 17.38 23.85 -13.85
N MET A 208 17.00 25.08 -13.47
CA MET A 208 16.33 25.36 -12.20
C MET A 208 14.95 24.70 -12.12
N VAL A 209 14.15 24.79 -13.18
CA VAL A 209 12.84 24.14 -13.27
C VAL A 209 12.96 22.61 -13.15
N LEU A 210 13.92 22.01 -13.84
CA LEU A 210 14.21 20.57 -13.73
C LEU A 210 14.66 20.17 -12.32
N LEU A 211 15.49 20.98 -11.68
CA LEU A 211 15.93 20.73 -10.30
C LEU A 211 14.75 20.72 -9.32
N LEU A 212 13.89 21.73 -9.36
CA LEU A 212 12.72 21.82 -8.49
C LEU A 212 11.77 20.62 -8.68
N PHE A 213 11.56 20.19 -9.92
CA PHE A 213 10.78 19.00 -10.22
C PHE A 213 11.40 17.73 -9.62
N LEU A 214 12.70 17.53 -9.80
CA LEU A 214 13.41 16.37 -9.26
C LEU A 214 13.39 16.32 -7.74
N ILE A 215 13.43 17.48 -7.07
CA ILE A 215 13.23 17.59 -5.62
C ILE A 215 11.81 17.12 -5.24
N GLY A 216 10.79 17.59 -5.96
CA GLY A 216 9.39 17.20 -5.76
C GLY A 216 9.18 15.69 -5.84
N GLU A 217 9.66 15.05 -6.91
CA GLU A 217 9.58 13.60 -7.08
C GLU A 217 10.28 12.82 -5.94
N ARG A 218 11.44 13.31 -5.48
CA ARG A 218 12.19 12.66 -4.40
C ARG A 218 11.50 12.75 -3.05
N LEU A 219 10.92 13.91 -2.72
CA LEU A 219 10.12 14.08 -1.51
C LEU A 219 8.92 13.14 -1.51
N GLU A 220 8.30 12.96 -2.67
CA GLU A 220 7.15 12.07 -2.83
C GLU A 220 7.51 10.59 -2.64
N GLY A 221 8.59 10.12 -3.28
CA GLY A 221 9.08 8.75 -3.11
C GLY A 221 9.49 8.43 -1.67
N TRP A 222 10.11 9.39 -0.98
CA TRP A 222 10.47 9.25 0.44
C TRP A 222 9.24 9.11 1.34
N ALA A 223 8.20 9.92 1.12
CA ALA A 223 6.96 9.85 1.90
C ALA A 223 6.24 8.49 1.72
N ALA A 224 6.28 7.95 0.50
CA ALA A 224 5.66 6.67 0.16
C ALA A 224 6.43 5.45 0.72
N SER A 225 7.77 5.50 0.77
CA SER A 225 8.58 4.38 1.28
C SER A 225 8.54 4.27 2.81
N ARG A 226 8.56 5.40 3.54
CA ARG A 226 8.48 5.44 5.01
C ARG A 226 7.20 4.79 5.54
N ALA A 227 6.12 4.92 4.79
CA ALA A 227 4.80 4.38 5.09
C ALA A 227 4.69 2.85 4.99
N ARG A 228 5.50 2.22 4.13
CA ARG A 228 5.40 0.79 3.78
C ARG A 228 6.05 -0.14 4.81
N GLN A 229 6.92 0.36 5.70
CA GLN A 229 7.67 -0.47 6.65
C GLN A 229 6.81 -1.23 7.69
N GLY A 230 5.49 -1.00 7.77
CA GLY A 230 4.59 -1.60 8.76
C GLY A 230 3.61 -2.66 8.25
N VAL A 231 3.67 -3.11 6.98
CA VAL A 231 2.76 -4.14 6.42
C VAL A 231 3.39 -5.54 6.46
N SER A 232 4.72 -5.62 6.36
CA SER A 232 5.50 -6.87 6.40
C SER A 232 5.43 -7.62 7.73
N ALA A 233 4.88 -7.02 8.79
CA ALA A 233 4.70 -7.70 10.08
C ALA A 233 3.60 -8.79 10.04
N LEU A 234 2.65 -8.73 9.11
CA LEU A 234 1.56 -9.71 9.03
C LEU A 234 1.97 -11.00 8.31
N MET A 235 2.91 -10.92 7.34
CA MET A 235 3.41 -12.10 6.63
C MET A 235 4.26 -13.01 7.53
N ALA A 236 4.77 -12.51 8.66
CA ALA A 236 5.50 -13.27 9.66
C ALA A 236 4.60 -14.19 10.53
N LEU A 237 3.27 -14.14 10.37
CA LEU A 237 2.35 -15.00 11.14
C LEU A 237 2.19 -16.41 10.55
N LYS A 238 2.64 -16.66 9.31
CA LYS A 238 2.52 -17.96 8.65
C LYS A 238 3.81 -18.78 8.86
N PRO A 239 3.76 -19.96 9.50
CA PRO A 239 4.93 -20.83 9.53
C PRO A 239 5.20 -21.41 8.14
N ASP A 240 6.45 -21.27 7.67
CA ASP A 240 6.86 -21.72 6.32
C ASP A 240 6.88 -23.26 6.18
N THR A 241 6.93 -23.96 7.32
CA THR A 241 7.07 -25.42 7.39
C THR A 241 6.09 -26.04 8.37
N ALA A 242 5.74 -27.30 8.13
CA ALA A 242 4.85 -28.11 8.95
C ALA A 242 5.44 -29.49 9.20
N ILE A 243 5.11 -30.10 10.34
CA ILE A 243 5.48 -31.49 10.63
C ILE A 243 4.32 -32.38 10.20
N ARG A 244 4.51 -33.14 9.12
CA ARG A 244 3.57 -34.16 8.66
C ARG A 244 3.95 -35.53 9.23
N LEU A 245 2.96 -36.27 9.70
CA LEU A 245 3.10 -37.65 10.16
C LEU A 245 2.69 -38.60 9.03
N ARG A 246 3.64 -39.42 8.56
CA ARG A 246 3.39 -40.47 7.57
C ARG A 246 3.93 -41.80 8.08
N ASN A 247 3.06 -42.80 8.23
CA ASN A 247 3.43 -44.12 8.75
C ASN A 247 4.18 -44.08 10.10
N GLY A 248 3.84 -43.12 10.97
CA GLY A 248 4.50 -42.93 12.27
C GLY A 248 5.84 -42.18 12.22
N VAL A 249 6.31 -41.76 11.05
CA VAL A 249 7.51 -40.95 10.87
C VAL A 249 7.13 -39.47 10.74
N ARG A 250 7.87 -38.61 11.44
CA ARG A 250 7.74 -37.15 11.35
C ARG A 250 8.58 -36.63 10.19
N GLU A 251 7.94 -36.01 9.22
CA GLU A 251 8.56 -35.37 8.06
C GLU A 251 8.29 -33.86 8.12
N THR A 252 9.35 -33.05 8.09
CA THR A 252 9.21 -31.60 7.93
C THR A 252 8.99 -31.29 6.45
N VAL A 253 7.84 -30.69 6.13
CA VAL A 253 7.44 -30.34 4.76
C VAL A 253 7.13 -28.86 4.65
N ALA A 254 7.24 -28.29 3.45
CA ALA A 254 6.75 -26.94 3.22
C ALA A 254 5.22 -26.92 3.33
N GLN A 255 4.66 -25.80 3.80
CA GLN A 255 3.21 -25.66 3.94
C GLN A 255 2.44 -25.96 2.64
N ARG A 256 3.02 -25.57 1.49
CA ARG A 256 2.47 -25.80 0.15
C ARG A 256 2.31 -27.28 -0.24
N ASP A 257 3.07 -28.16 0.41
CA ASP A 257 3.09 -29.60 0.11
C ASP A 257 2.06 -30.39 0.94
N LEU A 258 1.36 -29.71 1.87
CA LEU A 258 0.28 -30.29 2.65
C LEU A 258 -0.95 -30.52 1.78
N ARG A 259 -1.51 -31.71 1.83
CA ARG A 259 -2.75 -32.04 1.11
C ARG A 259 -3.87 -32.39 2.09
N PRO A 260 -5.14 -32.19 1.71
CA PRO A 260 -6.26 -32.71 2.48
C PRO A 260 -6.09 -34.20 2.78
N GLY A 261 -6.30 -34.59 4.03
CA GLY A 261 -6.06 -35.95 4.54
C GLY A 261 -4.68 -36.17 5.17
N ASP A 262 -3.71 -35.28 4.97
CA ASP A 262 -2.43 -35.37 5.69
C ASP A 262 -2.64 -35.18 7.19
N VAL A 263 -1.94 -35.98 8.00
CA VAL A 263 -1.93 -35.80 9.46
C VAL A 263 -0.74 -34.92 9.82
N ILE A 264 -1.00 -33.81 10.49
CA ILE A 264 0.02 -32.86 10.95
C ILE A 264 0.11 -32.84 12.47
N GLU A 265 1.31 -32.59 12.96
CA GLU A 265 1.62 -32.45 14.38
C GLU A 265 1.98 -30.98 14.68
N VAL A 266 1.29 -30.39 15.65
CA VAL A 266 1.56 -29.01 16.10
C VAL A 266 1.92 -29.03 17.57
N ALA A 267 3.10 -28.50 17.90
CA ALA A 267 3.59 -28.42 19.28
C ALA A 267 2.79 -27.39 20.10
N ALA A 268 2.92 -27.45 21.43
CA ALA A 268 2.42 -26.39 22.30
C ALA A 268 3.12 -25.06 21.98
N GLY A 269 2.35 -23.97 21.91
CA GLY A 269 2.77 -22.67 21.39
C GLY A 269 2.90 -22.59 19.85
N GLY A 270 2.70 -23.71 19.14
CA GLY A 270 2.78 -23.78 17.69
C GLY A 270 1.50 -23.28 17.01
N ARG A 271 1.67 -22.57 15.88
CA ARG A 271 0.56 -22.14 15.03
C ARG A 271 0.16 -23.21 14.03
N LEU A 272 -1.13 -23.30 13.74
CA LEU A 272 -1.66 -24.23 12.75
C LEU A 272 -1.28 -23.76 11.33
N PRO A 273 -0.60 -24.60 10.52
CA PRO A 273 -0.20 -24.25 9.16
C PRO A 273 -1.35 -24.34 8.16
N ALA A 274 -2.43 -25.09 8.43
CA ALA A 274 -3.55 -25.29 7.53
C ALA A 274 -4.85 -25.48 8.35
N ASP A 275 -6.01 -25.35 7.71
CA ASP A 275 -7.27 -25.69 8.38
C ASP A 275 -7.25 -27.20 8.64
N GLY A 276 -7.60 -27.60 9.86
CA GLY A 276 -7.48 -28.99 10.30
C GLY A 276 -8.67 -29.46 11.11
N GLN A 277 -8.91 -30.77 11.09
CA GLN A 277 -9.83 -31.45 11.99
C GLN A 277 -9.05 -32.11 13.12
N LEU A 278 -9.42 -31.83 14.37
CA LEU A 278 -8.67 -32.30 15.53
C LEU A 278 -8.79 -33.83 15.68
N LEU A 279 -7.65 -34.53 15.74
CA LEU A 279 -7.60 -35.96 16.04
C LEU A 279 -7.38 -36.23 17.53
N SER A 280 -6.69 -35.33 18.22
CA SER A 280 -6.48 -35.43 19.67
C SER A 280 -7.83 -35.33 20.41
N PRO A 281 -8.03 -36.06 21.53
CA PRO A 281 -9.32 -36.10 22.24
C PRO A 281 -9.84 -34.72 22.65
N PHE A 282 -8.94 -33.83 23.05
CA PHE A 282 -9.25 -32.51 23.58
C PHE A 282 -8.01 -31.61 23.46
N ALA A 283 -8.21 -30.33 23.12
CA ALA A 283 -7.16 -29.29 23.12
C ALA A 283 -7.75 -27.88 23.23
N SER A 284 -6.94 -26.94 23.72
CA SER A 284 -7.30 -25.52 23.80
C SER A 284 -6.51 -24.73 22.77
N PHE A 285 -7.21 -23.89 22.01
CA PHE A 285 -6.63 -23.09 20.94
C PHE A 285 -6.86 -21.60 21.18
N ASP A 286 -5.81 -20.82 21.00
CA ASP A 286 -5.91 -19.36 20.89
C ASP A 286 -6.26 -19.00 19.44
N GLU A 287 -7.49 -18.53 19.25
CA GLU A 287 -8.05 -18.08 17.96
C GLU A 287 -8.03 -16.54 17.83
N SER A 288 -7.35 -15.81 18.72
CA SER A 288 -7.34 -14.34 18.79
C SER A 288 -6.92 -13.65 17.49
N ALA A 289 -6.05 -14.28 16.70
CA ALA A 289 -5.61 -13.77 15.40
C ALA A 289 -6.75 -13.71 14.36
N LEU A 290 -7.81 -14.50 14.52
CA LEU A 290 -8.96 -14.55 13.61
C LEU A 290 -10.21 -13.92 14.23
N THR A 291 -10.48 -14.19 15.51
CA THR A 291 -11.72 -13.77 16.18
C THR A 291 -11.57 -12.49 17.00
N GLY A 292 -10.33 -12.09 17.33
CA GLY A 292 -10.06 -10.99 18.25
C GLY A 292 -10.32 -11.33 19.73
N GLU A 293 -10.90 -12.49 20.03
CA GLU A 293 -11.19 -12.91 21.41
C GLU A 293 -9.95 -13.59 22.02
N SER A 294 -9.50 -13.11 23.18
CA SER A 294 -8.26 -13.58 23.82
C SER A 294 -8.43 -14.82 24.71
N VAL A 295 -9.66 -15.31 24.87
CA VAL A 295 -9.95 -16.49 25.69
C VAL A 295 -9.74 -17.75 24.84
N PRO A 296 -8.86 -18.69 25.25
CA PRO A 296 -8.65 -19.93 24.52
C PRO A 296 -9.95 -20.72 24.39
N VAL A 297 -10.23 -21.23 23.19
CA VAL A 297 -11.41 -22.03 22.88
C VAL A 297 -11.06 -23.50 23.01
N GLU A 298 -11.84 -24.22 23.80
CA GLU A 298 -11.72 -25.67 23.93
C GLU A 298 -12.34 -26.36 22.72
N ARG A 299 -11.61 -27.33 22.15
CA ARG A 299 -12.03 -28.13 21.00
C ARG A 299 -11.91 -29.61 21.31
N GLN A 300 -12.89 -30.38 20.83
CA GLN A 300 -12.92 -31.84 20.96
C GLN A 300 -12.49 -32.54 19.65
N ALA A 301 -12.13 -33.81 19.76
CA ALA A 301 -11.84 -34.64 18.58
C ALA A 301 -12.98 -34.58 17.56
N GLY A 302 -12.63 -34.40 16.29
CA GLY A 302 -13.58 -34.24 15.19
C GLY A 302 -14.01 -32.80 14.91
N GLU A 303 -13.69 -31.84 15.78
CA GLU A 303 -13.98 -30.43 15.52
C GLU A 303 -12.95 -29.78 14.59
N ARG A 304 -13.39 -28.74 13.87
CA ARG A 304 -12.55 -27.98 12.94
C ARG A 304 -11.83 -26.86 13.68
N VAL A 305 -10.56 -26.68 13.34
CA VAL A 305 -9.71 -25.61 13.84
C VAL A 305 -9.10 -24.88 12.65
N ALA A 306 -9.20 -23.56 12.64
CA ALA A 306 -8.73 -22.72 11.54
C ALA A 306 -7.20 -22.57 11.55
N ALA A 307 -6.62 -22.41 10.36
CA ALA A 307 -5.21 -22.04 10.21
C ALA A 307 -4.90 -20.73 10.95
N GLY A 308 -3.68 -20.62 11.49
CA GLY A 308 -3.24 -19.45 12.26
C GLY A 308 -3.62 -19.48 13.75
N ALA A 309 -4.53 -20.36 14.17
CA ALA A 309 -4.79 -20.64 15.58
C ALA A 309 -3.53 -21.23 16.25
N THR A 310 -3.33 -20.93 17.53
CA THR A 310 -2.16 -21.41 18.29
C THR A 310 -2.58 -22.47 19.30
N SER A 311 -1.92 -23.63 19.30
CA SER A 311 -2.13 -24.61 20.37
C SER A 311 -1.53 -24.07 21.66
N VAL A 312 -2.30 -23.98 22.75
CA VAL A 312 -1.82 -23.32 23.98
C VAL A 312 -0.97 -24.27 24.82
N ASP A 313 -1.56 -25.39 25.25
CA ASP A 313 -1.00 -26.18 26.36
C ASP A 313 -0.40 -27.53 25.96
N ARG A 314 -0.64 -28.00 24.73
CA ARG A 314 -0.33 -29.38 24.36
C ARG A 314 0.08 -29.56 22.91
N LEU A 315 0.78 -30.65 22.65
CA LEU A 315 1.00 -31.15 21.31
C LEU A 315 -0.29 -31.78 20.79
N VAL A 316 -0.69 -31.40 19.58
CA VAL A 316 -1.95 -31.82 18.96
C VAL A 316 -1.69 -32.44 17.59
N GLN A 317 -2.53 -33.40 17.22
CA GLN A 317 -2.57 -33.97 15.88
C GLN A 317 -3.86 -33.55 15.21
N LEU A 318 -3.75 -33.10 13.95
CA LEU A 318 -4.89 -32.69 13.14
C LEU A 318 -4.80 -33.32 11.75
N THR A 319 -5.94 -33.64 11.15
CA THR A 319 -6.04 -33.98 9.74
C THR A 319 -6.28 -32.71 8.94
N VAL A 320 -5.43 -32.41 7.97
CA VAL A 320 -5.59 -31.26 7.07
C VAL A 320 -6.88 -31.41 6.27
N ILE A 321 -7.70 -30.35 6.23
CA ILE A 321 -8.96 -30.31 5.46
C ILE A 321 -8.93 -29.30 4.32
N SER A 322 -8.09 -28.26 4.39
CA SER A 322 -7.94 -27.24 3.35
C SER A 322 -6.92 -27.65 2.29
N GLU A 323 -7.18 -27.24 1.05
CA GLU A 323 -6.18 -27.28 -0.02
C GLU A 323 -5.10 -26.18 0.16
N PRO A 324 -3.89 -26.36 -0.40
CA PRO A 324 -2.89 -25.29 -0.43
C PRO A 324 -3.45 -24.00 -1.03
N GLY A 325 -3.41 -22.91 -0.26
CA GLY A 325 -3.92 -21.61 -0.69
C GLY A 325 -5.42 -21.38 -0.41
N ASP A 326 -6.12 -22.33 0.21
CA ASP A 326 -7.51 -22.17 0.66
C ASP A 326 -7.67 -22.43 2.17
N SER A 327 -6.71 -21.97 2.97
CA SER A 327 -6.87 -21.93 4.43
C SER A 327 -7.69 -20.70 4.88
N ALA A 328 -8.15 -20.67 6.14
CA ALA A 328 -8.83 -19.51 6.69
C ALA A 328 -8.01 -18.21 6.56
N ILE A 329 -6.69 -18.29 6.79
CA ILE A 329 -5.78 -17.16 6.60
C ILE A 329 -5.67 -16.77 5.12
N ASP A 330 -5.60 -17.75 4.21
CA ASP A 330 -5.54 -17.45 2.77
C ASP A 330 -6.84 -16.81 2.27
N ARG A 331 -8.01 -17.23 2.78
CA ARG A 331 -9.30 -16.58 2.50
C ARG A 331 -9.35 -15.16 3.05
N ILE A 332 -8.86 -14.91 4.26
CA ILE A 332 -8.75 -13.56 4.82
C ILE A 332 -7.82 -12.70 3.95
N LEU A 333 -6.67 -13.23 3.55
CA LEU A 333 -5.73 -12.54 2.65
C LEU A 333 -6.41 -12.21 1.32
N LYS A 334 -7.14 -13.16 0.73
CA LYS A 334 -7.90 -12.94 -0.51
C LYS A 334 -8.97 -11.86 -0.34
N LEU A 335 -9.72 -11.88 0.78
CA LEU A 335 -10.70 -10.83 1.08
C LEU A 335 -10.05 -9.46 1.29
N ILE A 336 -8.86 -9.40 1.90
CA ILE A 336 -8.08 -8.17 2.05
C ILE A 336 -7.62 -7.68 0.68
N GLU A 337 -7.07 -8.57 -0.15
CA GLU A 337 -6.66 -8.27 -1.53
C GLU A 337 -7.86 -7.75 -2.33
N GLU A 338 -9.00 -8.45 -2.36
CA GLU A 338 -10.25 -8.04 -3.00
C GLU A 338 -10.78 -6.68 -2.48
N ALA A 339 -10.66 -6.42 -1.18
CA ALA A 339 -11.07 -5.15 -0.59
C ALA A 339 -10.12 -4.00 -0.96
N GLU A 340 -8.82 -4.27 -1.09
CA GLU A 340 -7.86 -3.30 -1.64
C GLU A 340 -8.10 -3.06 -3.14
N GLU A 341 -8.46 -4.09 -3.91
CA GLU A 341 -8.79 -3.98 -5.34
C GLU A 341 -9.99 -3.07 -5.61
N ARG A 342 -11.01 -3.10 -4.73
CA ARG A 342 -12.17 -2.20 -4.82
C ARG A 342 -11.85 -0.74 -4.50
N ARG A 343 -10.66 -0.45 -3.94
CA ARG A 343 -10.25 0.94 -3.75
C ARG A 343 -9.84 1.51 -5.09
N ALA A 344 -10.75 2.29 -5.69
CA ALA A 344 -10.42 3.14 -6.83
C ALA A 344 -9.16 3.94 -6.50
N PRO A 345 -8.07 3.78 -7.26
CA PRO A 345 -6.83 4.45 -6.94
C PRO A 345 -7.08 5.95 -7.07
N ILE A 346 -6.80 6.72 -6.01
CA ILE A 346 -6.90 8.18 -6.09
C ILE A 346 -6.02 8.62 -7.27
N GLU A 347 -6.67 9.11 -8.33
CA GLU A 347 -5.95 9.83 -9.37
C GLU A 347 -5.39 11.06 -8.68
N ARG A 348 -4.05 11.16 -8.66
CA ARG A 348 -3.40 12.33 -8.08
C ARG A 348 -3.97 13.56 -8.75
N PHE A 349 -4.32 14.56 -7.96
CA PHE A 349 -4.82 15.83 -8.46
C PHE A 349 -3.95 16.39 -9.60
N ILE A 350 -2.63 16.20 -9.50
CA ILE A 350 -1.63 16.61 -10.50
C ILE A 350 -1.87 15.94 -11.87
N ASP A 351 -2.17 14.64 -11.90
CA ASP A 351 -2.40 13.90 -13.15
C ASP A 351 -3.69 14.37 -13.85
N ARG A 352 -4.74 14.64 -13.07
CA ARG A 352 -5.99 15.17 -13.60
C ARG A 352 -5.83 16.60 -14.10
N PHE A 353 -5.13 17.44 -13.33
CA PHE A 353 -4.85 18.82 -13.68
C PHE A 353 -4.03 18.90 -14.98
N SER A 354 -2.95 18.13 -15.09
CA SER A 354 -2.06 18.15 -16.26
C SER A 354 -2.77 17.73 -17.55
N ARG A 355 -3.72 16.79 -17.49
CA ARG A 355 -4.50 16.37 -18.67
C ARG A 355 -5.26 17.51 -19.36
N ILE A 356 -5.65 18.54 -18.61
CA ILE A 356 -6.37 19.72 -19.14
C ILE A 356 -5.38 20.88 -19.33
N TYR A 357 -4.50 21.10 -18.36
CA TYR A 357 -3.59 22.24 -18.34
C TYR A 357 -2.49 22.16 -19.40
N THR A 358 -1.84 20.99 -19.54
CA THR A 358 -0.76 20.76 -20.52
C THR A 358 -1.20 21.05 -21.96
N PRO A 359 -2.31 20.48 -22.49
CA PRO A 359 -2.72 20.79 -23.85
C PRO A 359 -3.18 22.24 -23.98
N ALA A 360 -3.84 22.81 -22.97
CA ALA A 360 -4.28 24.20 -23.01
C ALA A 360 -3.08 25.16 -23.15
N ILE A 361 -2.05 25.03 -22.32
CA ILE A 361 -0.87 25.92 -22.39
C ILE A 361 -0.06 25.70 -23.68
N MET A 362 0.01 24.46 -24.18
CA MET A 362 0.66 24.16 -25.46
C MET A 362 -0.06 24.83 -26.64
N VAL A 363 -1.39 24.78 -26.66
CA VAL A 363 -2.20 25.46 -27.68
C VAL A 363 -2.03 26.97 -27.57
N VAL A 364 -2.08 27.54 -26.36
CA VAL A 364 -1.88 28.99 -26.17
C VAL A 364 -0.48 29.41 -26.64
N ALA A 365 0.57 28.67 -26.31
CA ALA A 365 1.93 28.95 -26.77
C ALA A 365 2.06 28.87 -28.29
N LEU A 366 1.43 27.86 -28.91
CA LEU A 366 1.39 27.73 -30.37
C LEU A 366 0.66 28.91 -31.03
N LEU A 367 -0.47 29.33 -30.47
CA LEU A 367 -1.22 30.49 -30.96
C LEU A 367 -0.40 31.78 -30.82
N VAL A 368 0.29 31.99 -29.70
CA VAL A 368 1.18 33.15 -29.50
C VAL A 368 2.33 33.16 -30.51
N ALA A 369 2.86 31.99 -30.87
CA ALA A 369 3.93 31.88 -31.86
C ALA A 369 3.46 32.12 -33.31
N ILE A 370 2.22 31.76 -33.65
CA ILE A 370 1.73 31.76 -35.05
C ILE A 370 0.82 32.95 -35.38
N VAL A 371 -0.10 33.33 -34.49
CA VAL A 371 -1.14 34.33 -34.80
C VAL A 371 -0.52 35.70 -35.11
N PRO A 372 0.44 36.23 -34.33
CA PRO A 372 0.99 37.56 -34.61
C PRO A 372 1.79 37.65 -35.91
N PRO A 373 2.66 36.68 -36.27
CA PRO A 373 3.31 36.70 -37.58
C PRO A 373 2.34 36.57 -38.74
N LEU A 374 1.32 35.71 -38.61
CA LEU A 374 0.39 35.39 -39.71
C LEU A 374 -0.66 36.48 -39.97
N PHE A 375 -1.24 37.07 -38.91
CA PHE A 375 -2.34 38.04 -39.02
C PHE A 375 -1.89 39.51 -38.92
N PHE A 376 -0.74 39.78 -38.30
CA PHE A 376 -0.26 41.14 -38.05
C PHE A 376 1.08 41.44 -38.75
N ALA A 377 1.52 40.55 -39.66
CA ALA A 377 2.74 40.68 -40.46
C ALA A 377 4.01 40.99 -39.63
N SER A 378 4.09 40.44 -38.42
CA SER A 378 5.21 40.64 -37.51
C SER A 378 6.32 39.59 -37.69
N ALA A 379 7.51 39.85 -37.14
CA ALA A 379 8.65 38.96 -37.28
C ALA A 379 8.44 37.60 -36.58
N TRP A 380 8.77 36.49 -37.24
CA TRP A 380 8.59 35.13 -36.69
C TRP A 380 9.43 34.86 -35.44
N LEU A 381 10.71 35.21 -35.47
CA LEU A 381 11.67 34.83 -34.42
C LEU A 381 11.29 35.34 -33.02
N PRO A 382 10.90 36.63 -32.82
CA PRO A 382 10.46 37.11 -31.52
C PRO A 382 9.19 36.44 -30.97
N TRP A 383 8.26 36.04 -31.85
CA TRP A 383 7.01 35.39 -31.42
C TRP A 383 7.19 33.91 -31.14
N ILE A 384 8.04 33.22 -31.90
CA ILE A 384 8.49 31.86 -31.57
C ILE A 384 9.23 31.89 -30.23
N TYR A 385 10.13 32.84 -30.02
CA TYR A 385 10.81 33.03 -28.72
C TYR A 385 9.79 33.18 -27.59
N LYS A 386 8.81 34.10 -27.71
CA LYS A 386 7.76 34.30 -26.71
C LYS A 386 6.91 33.05 -26.47
N GLY A 387 6.59 32.28 -27.52
CA GLY A 387 5.85 31.03 -27.39
C GLY A 387 6.63 29.98 -26.59
N LEU A 388 7.93 29.81 -26.87
CA LEU A 388 8.80 28.91 -26.12
C LEU A 388 9.01 29.40 -24.67
N THR A 389 9.17 30.70 -24.45
CA THR A 389 9.21 31.29 -23.10
C THR A 389 7.90 31.03 -22.34
N LEU A 390 6.74 31.12 -23.01
CA LEU A 390 5.45 30.84 -22.38
C LEU A 390 5.33 29.38 -21.92
N LEU A 391 5.84 28.42 -22.71
CA LEU A 391 5.90 27.01 -22.29
C LEU A 391 6.75 26.83 -21.04
N LEU A 392 7.90 27.50 -20.96
CA LEU A 392 8.79 27.46 -19.80
C LEU A 392 8.14 28.07 -18.55
N ILE A 393 7.48 29.22 -18.69
CA ILE A 393 6.71 29.86 -17.60
C ILE A 393 5.52 28.98 -17.18
N GLY A 394 4.92 28.26 -18.13
CA GLY A 394 3.80 27.36 -17.91
C GLY A 394 4.13 26.13 -17.07
N CYS A 395 5.40 25.80 -16.82
CA CYS A 395 5.77 24.65 -15.98
C CYS A 395 5.30 24.83 -14.53
N PRO A 396 4.32 24.06 -14.02
CA PRO A 396 3.69 24.31 -12.72
C PRO A 396 4.52 23.69 -11.57
N CYS A 397 5.76 24.12 -11.40
CA CYS A 397 6.73 23.51 -10.48
C CYS A 397 6.25 23.53 -9.03
N ALA A 398 5.65 24.64 -8.59
CA ALA A 398 5.12 24.77 -7.24
C ALA A 398 3.96 23.80 -6.96
N LEU A 399 3.14 23.51 -7.98
CA LEU A 399 2.02 22.58 -7.85
C LEU A 399 2.51 21.13 -7.66
N VAL A 400 3.61 20.76 -8.31
CA VAL A 400 4.18 19.41 -8.15
C VAL A 400 4.65 19.18 -6.71
N ILE A 401 5.24 20.22 -6.09
CA ILE A 401 5.80 20.12 -4.74
C ILE A 401 4.71 20.26 -3.65
N SER A 402 3.55 20.89 -3.94
CA SER A 402 2.56 21.21 -2.91
C SER A 402 2.00 20.00 -2.19
N THR A 403 1.65 18.93 -2.92
CA THR A 403 1.03 17.73 -2.33
C THR A 403 2.04 16.91 -1.52
N PRO A 404 3.23 16.55 -2.03
CA PRO A 404 4.23 15.83 -1.25
C PRO A 404 4.68 16.59 0.00
N ALA A 405 4.84 17.93 -0.09
CA ALA A 405 5.25 18.75 1.06
C ALA A 405 4.19 18.75 2.16
N ALA A 406 2.91 18.89 1.80
CA ALA A 406 1.79 18.83 2.74
C ALA A 406 1.68 17.44 3.40
N ILE A 407 1.73 16.37 2.61
CA ILE A 407 1.65 14.99 3.10
C ILE A 407 2.82 14.67 4.04
N THR A 408 4.05 14.98 3.63
CA THR A 408 5.26 14.73 4.42
C THR A 408 5.18 15.45 5.77
N SER A 409 4.75 16.71 5.76
CA SER A 409 4.58 17.50 6.97
C SER A 409 3.48 16.93 7.87
N GLY A 410 2.34 16.54 7.29
CA GLY A 410 1.23 15.92 8.00
C GLY A 410 1.62 14.60 8.67
N LEU A 411 2.29 13.71 7.94
CA LEU A 411 2.82 12.45 8.47
C LEU A 411 3.83 12.69 9.59
N ALA A 412 4.74 13.65 9.43
CA ALA A 412 5.73 13.98 10.46
C ALA A 412 5.08 14.52 11.75
N VAL A 413 4.03 15.36 11.63
CA VAL A 413 3.26 15.86 12.77
C VAL A 413 2.48 14.73 13.46
N ALA A 414 1.83 13.86 12.69
CA ALA A 414 1.11 12.71 13.22
C ALA A 414 2.03 11.79 14.03
N ALA A 415 3.20 11.45 13.47
CA ALA A 415 4.19 10.61 14.13
C ALA A 415 4.70 11.24 15.44
N ARG A 416 4.97 12.55 15.46
CA ARG A 416 5.36 13.28 16.68
C ARG A 416 4.28 13.27 17.77
N ARG A 417 3.03 13.00 17.40
CA ARG A 417 1.88 12.90 18.31
C ARG A 417 1.47 11.46 18.61
N GLY A 418 2.29 10.46 18.25
CA GLY A 418 2.03 9.05 18.53
C GLY A 418 1.01 8.40 17.58
N ALA A 419 0.64 9.06 16.47
CA ALA A 419 -0.20 8.48 15.44
C ALA A 419 0.66 7.90 14.30
N LEU A 420 0.42 6.63 13.95
CA LEU A 420 1.07 5.96 12.83
C LEU A 420 0.14 5.93 11.62
N ILE A 421 0.46 6.72 10.60
CA ILE A 421 -0.31 6.78 9.34
C ILE A 421 0.53 6.15 8.23
N LYS A 422 0.01 5.05 7.66
CA LYS A 422 0.70 4.26 6.62
C LYS A 422 0.45 4.85 5.22
N GLY A 423 1.02 6.04 4.97
CA GLY A 423 1.14 6.61 3.62
C GLY A 423 0.31 7.85 3.34
N GLY A 424 0.65 8.54 2.25
CA GLY A 424 -0.04 9.75 1.82
C GLY A 424 -1.50 9.52 1.46
N ALA A 425 -1.81 8.41 0.77
CA ALA A 425 -3.17 8.04 0.45
C ALA A 425 -4.03 7.80 1.71
N ALA A 426 -3.47 7.15 2.73
CA ALA A 426 -4.16 6.95 4.00
C ALA A 426 -4.44 8.28 4.72
N LEU A 427 -3.49 9.22 4.67
CA LEU A 427 -3.68 10.57 5.22
C LEU A 427 -4.76 11.37 4.49
N GLU A 428 -4.81 11.30 3.16
CA GLU A 428 -5.85 11.95 2.35
C GLU A 428 -7.23 11.35 2.62
N GLN A 429 -7.33 10.02 2.68
CA GLN A 429 -8.57 9.32 3.01
C GLN A 429 -9.07 9.69 4.40
N LEU A 430 -8.17 9.74 5.39
CA LEU A 430 -8.50 10.15 6.74
C LEU A 430 -9.09 11.57 6.79
N GLY A 431 -8.66 12.47 5.90
CA GLY A 431 -9.24 13.81 5.74
C GLY A 431 -10.68 13.82 5.21
N GLN A 432 -11.16 12.73 4.60
CA GLN A 432 -12.52 12.60 4.05
C GLN A 432 -13.45 11.74 4.92
N VAL A 433 -12.93 11.10 5.97
CA VAL A 433 -13.71 10.23 6.85
C VAL A 433 -14.80 11.04 7.57
N ARG A 434 -16.05 10.59 7.45
CA ARG A 434 -17.22 11.17 8.15
C ARG A 434 -17.86 10.23 9.17
N GLN A 435 -17.56 8.94 9.06
CA GLN A 435 -18.12 7.89 9.89
C GLN A 435 -16.98 6.99 10.37
N VAL A 436 -17.03 6.57 11.64
CA VAL A 436 -16.04 5.67 12.23
C VAL A 436 -16.79 4.49 12.81
N ALA A 437 -16.46 3.28 12.35
CA ALA A 437 -16.90 2.05 12.96
C ALA A 437 -15.81 1.59 13.94
N PHE A 438 -16.18 1.35 15.19
CA PHE A 438 -15.26 0.87 16.22
C PHE A 438 -15.48 -0.62 16.44
N ASP A 439 -14.38 -1.36 16.49
CA ASP A 439 -14.40 -2.68 17.12
C ASP A 439 -14.54 -2.51 18.65
N LYS A 440 -15.16 -3.47 19.32
CA LYS A 440 -15.40 -3.38 20.76
C LYS A 440 -14.18 -3.86 21.54
N THR A 441 -13.80 -5.11 21.34
CA THR A 441 -12.80 -5.79 22.16
C THR A 441 -11.38 -5.31 21.79
N GLY A 442 -10.60 -4.84 22.75
CA GLY A 442 -9.22 -4.35 22.50
C GLY A 442 -9.12 -2.98 21.82
N THR A 443 -10.23 -2.42 21.34
CA THR A 443 -10.31 -1.05 20.79
C THR A 443 -11.06 -0.11 21.74
N LEU A 444 -12.31 -0.43 22.08
CA LEU A 444 -13.08 0.33 23.08
C LEU A 444 -12.86 -0.22 24.50
N THR A 445 -12.60 -1.51 24.63
CA THR A 445 -12.32 -2.17 25.91
C THR A 445 -10.85 -2.53 26.06
N VAL A 446 -10.39 -2.71 27.30
CA VAL A 446 -9.00 -3.06 27.64
C VAL A 446 -8.62 -4.49 27.17
N GLY A 447 -9.60 -5.31 26.77
CA GLY A 447 -9.36 -6.70 26.35
C GLY A 447 -8.96 -7.65 27.48
N GLN A 448 -8.96 -7.18 28.72
CA GLN A 448 -8.64 -7.97 29.91
C GLN A 448 -9.91 -8.17 30.74
N PRO A 449 -10.43 -9.41 30.87
CA PRO A 449 -11.58 -9.66 31.71
C PRO A 449 -11.24 -9.37 33.18
N GLN A 450 -12.12 -8.65 33.87
CA GLN A 450 -12.03 -8.38 35.30
C GLN A 450 -13.32 -8.83 35.99
N VAL A 451 -13.20 -9.40 37.18
CA VAL A 451 -14.36 -9.76 38.00
C VAL A 451 -15.05 -8.47 38.45
N THR A 452 -16.27 -8.24 37.96
CA THR A 452 -17.05 -7.02 38.29
C THR A 452 -18.01 -7.22 39.44
N SER A 453 -18.51 -8.44 39.62
CA SER A 453 -19.43 -8.79 40.70
C SER A 453 -19.29 -10.25 41.08
N VAL A 454 -19.40 -10.52 42.38
CA VAL A 454 -19.57 -11.86 42.94
C VAL A 454 -20.94 -11.84 43.60
N ILE A 455 -21.85 -12.70 43.16
CA ILE A 455 -23.19 -12.80 43.74
C ILE A 455 -23.25 -14.14 44.48
N ALA A 456 -23.04 -14.11 45.79
CA ALA A 456 -23.17 -15.29 46.64
C ALA A 456 -24.67 -15.56 46.93
N THR A 457 -25.11 -16.80 46.74
CA THR A 457 -26.50 -17.23 46.97
C THR A 457 -26.77 -17.71 48.41
N ALA A 458 -25.80 -17.58 49.31
CA ALA A 458 -25.91 -17.89 50.75
C ALA A 458 -25.04 -16.90 51.57
N GLU A 459 -25.22 -16.85 52.89
CA GLU A 459 -24.44 -16.05 53.87
C GLU A 459 -22.95 -16.46 53.92
N VAL A 460 -22.26 -16.33 52.79
CA VAL A 460 -20.83 -16.57 52.64
C VAL A 460 -20.22 -15.24 52.22
N ASP A 461 -19.24 -14.78 53.01
CA ASP A 461 -18.49 -13.56 52.76
C ASP A 461 -17.91 -13.54 51.33
N ASP A 462 -17.99 -12.40 50.65
CA ASP A 462 -17.53 -12.25 49.25
C ASP A 462 -16.06 -12.69 49.06
N ASN A 463 -15.23 -12.48 50.08
CA ASN A 463 -13.83 -12.91 50.09
C ASN A 463 -13.67 -14.44 50.21
N ALA A 464 -14.55 -15.12 50.93
CA ALA A 464 -14.55 -16.58 51.02
C ALA A 464 -15.07 -17.22 49.72
N ALA A 465 -16.04 -16.60 49.05
CA ALA A 465 -16.54 -17.03 47.75
C ALA A 465 -15.49 -16.84 46.64
N ALA A 466 -14.80 -15.70 46.60
CA ALA A 466 -13.70 -15.44 45.65
C ALA A 466 -12.48 -16.36 45.91
N GLY A 467 -12.17 -16.64 47.18
CA GLY A 467 -11.11 -17.58 47.57
C GLY A 467 -11.42 -19.03 47.21
N ALA A 468 -12.68 -19.47 47.38
CA ALA A 468 -13.10 -20.82 46.99
C ALA A 468 -13.08 -21.05 45.48
N GLY A 469 -13.44 -20.03 44.68
CA GLY A 469 -13.38 -20.07 43.22
C GLY A 469 -11.97 -20.10 42.62
N SER A 470 -10.96 -19.62 43.36
CA SER A 470 -9.55 -19.66 42.92
C SER A 470 -8.83 -20.96 43.30
N GLY A 471 -9.28 -21.67 44.35
CA GLY A 471 -8.65 -22.91 44.84
C GLY A 471 -9.11 -24.20 44.15
N GLY A 472 -10.36 -24.27 43.71
CA GLY A 472 -10.84 -25.36 42.87
C GLY A 472 -11.04 -24.80 41.48
N GLY A 473 -10.11 -25.05 40.54
CA GLY A 473 -10.10 -24.51 39.17
C GLY A 473 -11.51 -24.35 38.61
N ALA A 474 -12.08 -23.16 38.83
CA ALA A 474 -13.45 -22.90 38.47
C ALA A 474 -13.43 -22.86 36.95
N ARG A 475 -14.08 -23.86 36.34
CA ARG A 475 -14.46 -23.82 34.93
C ARG A 475 -15.22 -22.51 34.74
N LEU A 476 -14.50 -21.49 34.29
CA LEU A 476 -15.08 -20.31 33.68
C LEU A 476 -15.77 -20.83 32.44
N GLN A 477 -17.08 -21.01 32.55
CA GLN A 477 -17.94 -21.24 31.40
C GLN A 477 -17.55 -20.19 30.35
N PRO A 478 -17.32 -20.56 29.08
CA PRO A 478 -17.22 -19.56 28.02
C PRO A 478 -18.43 -18.63 28.12
N PRO A 479 -18.33 -17.36 27.72
CA PRO A 479 -19.46 -16.44 27.77
C PRO A 479 -20.65 -17.14 27.12
N ALA A 480 -21.61 -17.57 27.94
CA ALA A 480 -22.87 -18.10 27.46
C ALA A 480 -23.42 -17.02 26.55
N GLY A 481 -23.67 -17.41 25.29
CA GLY A 481 -23.91 -16.50 24.17
C GLY A 481 -24.67 -15.27 24.63
N ALA A 482 -24.12 -14.10 24.32
CA ALA A 482 -24.72 -12.80 24.60
C ALA A 482 -26.23 -12.90 24.39
N GLY A 483 -26.96 -13.05 25.50
CA GLY A 483 -28.40 -13.11 25.48
C GLY A 483 -28.85 -11.75 25.01
N TYR A 484 -29.22 -11.66 23.73
CA TYR A 484 -29.98 -10.55 23.20
C TYR A 484 -31.23 -10.44 24.06
N ARG A 485 -31.22 -9.46 24.98
CA ARG A 485 -32.45 -8.85 25.45
C ARG A 485 -32.76 -7.70 24.48
N PRO A 486 -34.02 -7.58 24.05
CA PRO A 486 -34.44 -6.64 23.01
C PRO A 486 -34.14 -5.18 23.35
#